data_AF-A0A2V6ZEP1-F1
#
_entry.id   AF-A0A2V6ZEP1-F1
#
_cell.length_a   1.000
_cell.length_b   1.000
_cell.length_c   1.000
_cell.angle_alpha   90.00
_cell.angle_beta   90.00
_cell.angle_gamma   90.00
#
_symmetry.space_group_name_H-M   'P 1'
#
loop_
_entity.id
_entity.type
_entity.pdbx_description
1 polymer ?
#
loop_
_entity_poly.entity_id
_entity_poly.type
_entity_poly.pdbx_seq_one_letter_code
_entity_poly.pdbx_strand_id
1 'polypeptide(L)'
;MRLHWKAALCFMLQDPEWKKKIFVGGLWLLAFPPLGWPIALGYRKETLCGLVEGRTPLLPPWRGRWPIFLREGLKAAGIILIYFVPFLLGFWSMAIDDWSGVRDHAVELVAFGVAILLLLPICLPLIPPLYWYLFDWIELSGVEMVVIGLLFWGTTFVMPAAFLQVSLRGRFAAALRVDRVVMFVGRNLPTYLEAWAISVIATAAALASGPAAPWAIFWSYLVIVYAFNEALFRSNTPEVRRRFRAGLFSARR
;
A
#
# COMPACT_ATOMS: atom_id res chain seq x y z
N MET A 1 -17.81 4.25 15.81
CA MET A 1 -17.00 3.33 16.64
C MET A 1 -15.54 3.70 16.47
N ARG A 2 -14.78 3.82 17.56
CA ARG A 2 -13.34 4.16 17.52
C ARG A 2 -12.47 2.92 17.35
N LEU A 3 -11.39 3.00 16.60
CA LEU A 3 -10.39 1.93 16.43
C LEU A 3 -9.53 1.77 17.69
N HIS A 4 -8.93 0.59 17.85
CA HIS A 4 -8.01 0.32 18.94
C HIS A 4 -6.58 0.66 18.53
N TRP A 5 -6.17 1.92 18.68
CA TRP A 5 -4.85 2.43 18.28
C TRP A 5 -3.68 1.61 18.84
N LYS A 6 -3.70 1.33 20.15
CA LYS A 6 -2.68 0.50 20.81
C LYS A 6 -2.63 -0.91 20.22
N ALA A 7 -3.78 -1.47 19.84
CA ALA A 7 -3.81 -2.78 19.19
C ALA A 7 -3.16 -2.71 17.81
N ALA A 8 -3.53 -1.73 16.98
CA ALA A 8 -2.94 -1.56 15.65
C ALA A 8 -1.42 -1.35 15.70
N LEU A 9 -0.94 -0.55 16.64
CA LEU A 9 0.49 -0.23 16.76
C LEU A 9 1.32 -1.38 17.33
N CYS A 10 0.73 -2.25 18.16
CA CYS A 10 1.46 -3.23 18.95
C CYS A 10 1.04 -4.70 18.75
N PHE A 11 0.12 -5.02 17.83
CA PHE A 11 -0.42 -6.38 17.73
C PHE A 11 0.67 -7.44 17.49
N MET A 12 1.71 -7.09 16.73
CA MET A 12 2.82 -7.98 16.42
C MET A 12 3.61 -8.41 17.65
N LEU A 13 3.57 -7.66 18.76
CA LEU A 13 4.26 -8.02 20.01
C LEU A 13 3.73 -9.31 20.63
N GLN A 14 2.54 -9.77 20.23
CA GLN A 14 1.97 -11.06 20.64
C GLN A 14 2.68 -12.26 19.98
N ASP A 15 3.52 -12.03 18.98
CA ASP A 15 4.31 -13.06 18.31
C ASP A 15 5.70 -13.17 18.95
N PRO A 16 6.11 -14.31 19.54
CA PRO A 16 7.40 -14.44 20.22
C PRO A 16 8.61 -14.10 19.34
N GLU A 17 8.51 -14.31 18.03
CA GLU A 17 9.58 -14.05 17.07
C GLU A 17 9.44 -12.70 16.35
N TRP A 18 8.59 -11.78 16.84
CA TRP A 18 8.29 -10.53 16.14
C TRP A 18 9.53 -9.72 15.79
N LYS A 19 10.52 -9.64 16.70
CA LYS A 19 11.77 -8.88 16.46
C LYS A 19 12.51 -9.41 15.25
N LYS A 20 12.71 -10.72 15.18
CA LYS A 20 13.36 -11.41 14.07
C LYS A 20 12.58 -11.22 12.77
N LYS A 21 11.24 -11.27 12.83
CA LYS A 21 10.39 -11.12 11.65
C LYS A 21 10.41 -9.69 11.09
N ILE A 22 10.36 -8.68 11.94
CA ILE A 22 10.58 -7.27 11.55
C ILE A 22 11.99 -7.09 11.00
N PHE A 23 13.00 -7.65 11.68
CA PHE A 23 14.40 -7.56 11.26
C PHE A 23 14.61 -8.07 9.83
N VAL A 24 14.12 -9.27 9.52
CA VAL A 24 14.22 -9.86 8.17
C VAL A 24 13.39 -9.07 7.15
N GLY A 25 12.22 -8.57 7.53
CA GLY A 25 11.39 -7.73 6.65
C GLY A 25 12.07 -6.41 6.26
N GLY A 26 12.70 -5.75 7.22
CA GLY A 26 13.49 -4.54 6.95
C GLY A 26 14.75 -4.83 6.13
N LEU A 27 15.42 -5.97 6.34
CA LEU A 27 16.55 -6.39 5.50
C LEU A 27 16.15 -6.57 4.04
N TRP A 28 14.98 -7.16 3.76
CA TRP A 28 14.46 -7.25 2.40
C TRP A 28 14.27 -5.88 1.76
N LEU A 29 13.69 -4.93 2.49
CA LEU A 29 13.50 -3.56 2.01
C LEU A 29 14.82 -2.81 1.80
N LEU A 30 15.83 -3.07 2.63
CA LEU A 30 17.14 -2.42 2.53
C LEU A 30 18.01 -3.01 1.41
N ALA A 31 18.14 -4.34 1.36
CA ALA A 31 19.12 -5.01 0.50
C ALA A 31 18.76 -4.94 -0.99
N PHE A 32 17.47 -5.01 -1.32
CA PHE A 32 17.02 -4.91 -2.70
C PHE A 32 15.59 -4.35 -2.78
N PRO A 33 15.42 -3.01 -2.72
CA PRO A 33 14.09 -2.38 -2.68
C PRO A 33 13.10 -2.88 -3.75
N PRO A 34 13.49 -3.10 -5.03
CA PRO A 34 12.56 -3.57 -6.06
C PRO A 34 11.95 -4.96 -5.79
N LEU A 35 12.63 -5.86 -5.06
CA LEU A 35 12.07 -7.15 -4.62
C LEU A 35 11.60 -7.13 -3.17
N GLY A 36 12.23 -6.31 -2.33
CA GLY A 36 11.86 -6.17 -0.92
C GLY A 36 10.46 -5.63 -0.77
N TRP A 37 10.08 -4.66 -1.59
CA TRP A 37 8.74 -4.07 -1.61
C TRP A 37 7.64 -5.11 -1.93
N PRO A 38 7.70 -5.87 -3.04
CA PRO A 38 6.70 -6.89 -3.32
C PRO A 38 6.68 -7.97 -2.24
N ILE A 39 7.85 -8.42 -1.76
CA ILE A 39 7.91 -9.40 -0.67
C ILE A 39 7.19 -8.87 0.59
N ALA A 40 7.40 -7.61 0.96
CA ALA A 40 6.72 -6.99 2.10
C ALA A 40 5.20 -6.92 1.89
N LEU A 41 4.72 -6.60 0.69
CA LEU A 41 3.30 -6.62 0.35
C LEU A 41 2.68 -8.01 0.48
N GLY A 42 3.35 -9.05 -0.01
CA GLY A 42 2.87 -10.42 0.12
C GLY A 42 2.87 -10.89 1.57
N TYR A 43 3.91 -10.55 2.33
CA TYR A 43 3.99 -10.82 3.76
C TYR A 43 2.83 -10.15 4.52
N ARG A 44 2.52 -8.89 4.20
CA ARG A 44 1.39 -8.14 4.75
C ARG A 44 0.07 -8.87 4.51
N LYS A 45 -0.14 -9.38 3.29
CA LYS A 45 -1.34 -10.14 2.93
C LYS A 45 -1.44 -11.47 3.69
N GLU A 46 -0.35 -12.21 3.85
CA GLU A 46 -0.36 -13.46 4.63
C GLU A 46 -0.54 -13.22 6.14
N THR A 47 0.01 -12.11 6.67
CA THR A 47 -0.23 -11.67 8.05
C THR A 47 -1.72 -11.42 8.28
N LEU A 48 -2.36 -10.73 7.34
CA LEU A 48 -3.79 -10.52 7.39
C LEU A 48 -4.59 -11.83 7.37
N CYS A 49 -4.26 -12.76 6.46
CA CYS A 49 -4.92 -14.07 6.43
C CYS A 49 -4.82 -14.75 7.80
N GLY A 50 -3.65 -14.71 8.44
CA GLY A 50 -3.45 -15.18 9.81
C GLY A 50 -4.35 -14.48 10.83
N LEU A 51 -4.45 -13.14 10.80
CA LEU A 51 -5.29 -12.35 11.70
C LEU A 51 -6.79 -12.68 11.57
N VAL A 52 -7.27 -12.85 10.34
CA VAL A 52 -8.68 -13.16 10.06
C VAL A 52 -9.04 -14.59 10.44
N GLU A 53 -8.09 -15.51 10.31
CA GLU A 53 -8.29 -16.94 10.61
C GLU A 53 -7.92 -17.31 12.05
N GLY A 54 -7.41 -16.35 12.84
CA GLY A 54 -7.03 -16.59 14.23
C GLY A 54 -5.80 -17.50 14.39
N ARG A 55 -4.91 -17.54 13.39
CA ARG A 55 -3.73 -18.40 13.41
C ARG A 55 -2.70 -17.91 14.44
N THR A 56 -2.07 -18.85 15.13
CA THR A 56 -0.91 -18.61 16.00
C THR A 56 0.29 -19.43 15.48
N PRO A 57 1.51 -18.84 15.37
CA PRO A 57 1.87 -17.45 15.62
C PRO A 57 1.25 -16.47 14.59
N LEU A 58 0.99 -15.22 15.01
CA LEU A 58 0.24 -14.22 14.20
C LEU A 58 0.97 -13.81 12.93
N LEU A 59 2.30 -13.64 13.01
CA LEU A 59 3.10 -13.24 11.88
C LEU A 59 3.59 -14.47 11.11
N PRO A 60 3.55 -14.47 9.76
CA PRO A 60 4.04 -15.58 8.95
C PRO A 60 5.53 -15.89 9.20
N PRO A 61 5.95 -17.16 9.18
CA PRO A 61 7.38 -17.49 9.20
C PRO A 61 8.03 -17.17 7.85
N TRP A 62 9.29 -16.71 7.89
CA TRP A 62 10.07 -16.41 6.68
C TRP A 62 10.60 -17.65 5.95
N ARG A 63 11.04 -18.66 6.72
CA ARG A 63 11.76 -19.83 6.20
C ARG A 63 10.88 -20.60 5.20
N GLY A 64 11.37 -20.75 3.96
CA GLY A 64 10.71 -21.49 2.89
C GLY A 64 9.44 -20.84 2.30
N ARG A 65 9.07 -19.62 2.71
CA ARG A 65 7.82 -18.96 2.26
C ARG A 65 8.01 -17.69 1.44
N TRP A 66 9.25 -17.21 1.28
CA TRP A 66 9.53 -16.00 0.50
C TRP A 66 9.01 -16.04 -0.95
N PRO A 67 8.98 -17.18 -1.70
CA PRO A 67 8.44 -17.17 -3.06
C PRO A 67 6.93 -16.90 -3.09
N ILE A 68 6.22 -17.36 -2.05
CA ILE A 68 4.78 -17.10 -1.88
C ILE A 68 4.59 -15.60 -1.64
N PHE A 69 5.39 -15.00 -0.76
CA PHE A 69 5.32 -13.56 -0.51
C PHE A 69 5.63 -12.75 -1.76
N LEU A 70 6.66 -13.11 -2.52
CA LEU A 70 6.97 -12.45 -3.78
C LEU A 70 5.79 -12.55 -4.77
N ARG A 71 5.24 -13.75 -4.98
CA ARG A 71 4.12 -13.95 -5.92
C ARG A 71 2.88 -13.15 -5.54
N GLU A 72 2.48 -13.22 -4.28
CA GLU A 72 1.30 -12.47 -3.79
C GLU A 72 1.58 -10.96 -3.77
N GLY A 73 2.83 -10.58 -3.51
CA GLY A 73 3.35 -9.23 -3.60
C GLY A 73 3.28 -8.62 -4.98
N LEU A 74 3.70 -9.36 -6.01
CA LEU A 74 3.64 -8.92 -7.40
C LEU A 74 2.19 -8.73 -7.86
N LYS A 75 1.25 -9.57 -7.41
CA LYS A 75 -0.18 -9.35 -7.65
C LYS A 75 -0.67 -8.06 -6.99
N ALA A 76 -0.25 -7.79 -5.75
CA ALA A 76 -0.57 -6.54 -5.06
C ALA A 76 0.03 -5.32 -5.78
N ALA A 77 1.30 -5.41 -6.21
CA ALA A 77 1.96 -4.39 -6.99
C ALA A 77 1.24 -4.13 -8.32
N GLY A 78 0.80 -5.18 -9.03
CA GLY A 78 0.00 -5.05 -10.24
C GLY A 78 -1.31 -4.29 -10.02
N ILE A 79 -2.04 -4.59 -8.93
CA ILE A 79 -3.23 -3.80 -8.55
C ILE A 79 -2.87 -2.34 -8.28
N ILE A 80 -1.78 -2.08 -7.57
CA ILE A 80 -1.34 -0.72 -7.27
C ILE A 80 -1.04 0.05 -8.56
N LEU A 81 -0.30 -0.56 -9.48
CA LEU A 81 0.03 0.05 -10.77
C LEU A 81 -1.23 0.33 -11.61
N ILE A 82 -2.18 -0.62 -11.66
CA ILE A 82 -3.48 -0.41 -12.34
C ILE A 82 -4.21 0.82 -11.79
N TYR A 83 -4.25 0.97 -10.47
CA TYR A 83 -4.89 2.12 -9.83
C TYR A 83 -4.16 3.43 -10.10
N PHE A 84 -2.83 3.41 -10.30
CA PHE A 84 -2.05 4.59 -10.65
C PHE A 84 -2.04 4.91 -12.16
N VAL A 85 -2.61 4.07 -13.03
CA VAL A 85 -2.71 4.35 -14.48
C VAL A 85 -3.32 5.74 -14.77
N PRO A 86 -4.43 6.18 -14.14
CA PRO A 86 -4.98 7.52 -14.38
C PRO A 86 -4.01 8.65 -14.03
N PHE A 87 -3.22 8.49 -12.96
CA PHE A 87 -2.15 9.42 -12.61
C PHE A 87 -1.04 9.46 -13.66
N LEU A 88 -0.61 8.28 -14.13
CA LEU A 88 0.43 8.17 -15.16
C LEU A 88 -0.01 8.76 -16.51
N LEU A 89 -1.25 8.48 -16.92
CA LEU A 89 -1.83 9.04 -18.13
C LEU A 89 -2.01 10.56 -18.00
N GLY A 90 -2.51 11.03 -16.84
CA GLY A 90 -2.65 12.46 -16.56
C GLY A 90 -1.31 13.19 -16.66
N PHE A 91 -0.27 12.65 -16.00
CA PHE A 91 1.08 13.20 -16.08
C PHE A 91 1.58 13.30 -17.52
N TRP A 92 1.57 12.21 -18.29
CA TRP A 92 2.09 12.25 -19.66
C TRP A 92 1.23 13.08 -20.62
N SER A 93 -0.08 13.15 -20.41
CA SER A 93 -0.96 13.98 -21.24
C SER A 93 -0.73 15.48 -21.04
N MET A 94 -0.22 15.88 -19.87
CA MET A 94 0.05 17.28 -19.52
C MET A 94 1.52 17.63 -19.73
N ALA A 95 2.43 16.65 -19.62
CA ALA A 95 3.87 16.87 -19.76
C ALA A 95 4.36 16.90 -21.22
N ILE A 96 3.54 16.45 -22.17
CA ILE A 96 3.89 16.37 -23.61
C ILE A 96 2.99 17.32 -24.38
N ASP A 97 3.53 18.49 -24.75
CA ASP A 97 2.82 19.45 -25.59
C ASP A 97 2.86 19.07 -27.08
N ASP A 98 4.00 18.56 -27.55
CA ASP A 98 4.19 18.12 -28.93
C ASP A 98 4.49 16.61 -29.02
N TRP A 99 3.51 15.86 -29.53
CA TRP A 99 3.63 14.42 -29.73
C TRP A 99 4.57 14.03 -30.87
N SER A 100 4.95 14.97 -31.75
CA SER A 100 5.82 14.70 -32.90
C SER A 100 7.29 14.48 -32.49
N GLY A 101 7.75 15.12 -31.41
CA GLY A 101 9.10 14.98 -30.84
C GLY A 101 9.28 13.84 -29.83
N VAL A 102 8.22 13.10 -29.50
CA VAL A 102 8.25 12.02 -28.49
C VAL A 102 9.27 10.92 -28.80
N ARG A 103 9.53 10.68 -30.10
CA ARG A 103 10.54 9.70 -30.53
C ARG A 103 11.95 10.12 -30.14
N ASP A 104 12.23 11.42 -30.13
CA ASP A 104 13.55 11.96 -29.80
C ASP A 104 13.85 11.83 -28.30
N HIS A 105 12.80 11.67 -27.48
CA HIS A 105 12.87 11.48 -26.03
C HIS A 105 12.55 10.04 -25.58
N ALA A 106 12.69 9.04 -26.48
CA ALA A 106 12.32 7.67 -26.18
C ALA A 106 13.10 7.06 -24.98
N VAL A 107 14.33 7.51 -24.76
CA VAL A 107 15.18 7.00 -23.66
C VAL A 107 14.62 7.45 -22.31
N GLU A 108 14.19 8.70 -22.20
CA GLU A 108 13.59 9.31 -21.03
C GLU A 108 12.26 8.64 -20.68
N LEU A 109 11.42 8.34 -21.68
CA LEU A 109 10.16 7.60 -21.50
C LEU A 109 10.41 6.18 -20.98
N VAL A 110 11.42 5.49 -21.54
CA VAL A 110 11.81 4.15 -21.07
C VAL A 110 12.38 4.21 -19.66
N ALA A 111 13.23 5.19 -19.36
CA ALA A 111 13.78 5.42 -18.03
C ALA A 111 12.68 5.67 -17.00
N PHE A 112 11.63 6.41 -17.37
CA PHE A 112 10.46 6.63 -16.52
C PHE A 112 9.72 5.32 -16.23
N GLY A 113 9.45 4.52 -17.28
CA GLY A 113 8.81 3.22 -17.12
C GLY A 113 9.61 2.28 -16.21
N VAL A 114 10.93 2.25 -16.37
CA VAL A 114 11.83 1.48 -15.49
C VAL A 114 11.81 2.04 -14.06
N ALA A 115 11.84 3.36 -13.89
CA ALA A 115 11.79 4.00 -12.58
C ALA A 115 10.51 3.63 -11.82
N ILE A 116 9.34 3.59 -12.47
CA ILE A 116 8.09 3.14 -11.83
C ILE A 116 8.19 1.72 -11.28
N LEU A 117 8.85 0.82 -12.00
CA LEU A 117 8.99 -0.58 -11.61
C LEU A 117 10.02 -0.77 -10.49
N LEU A 118 11.06 0.07 -10.46
CA LEU A 118 12.14 -0.01 -9.48
C LEU A 118 11.84 0.79 -8.19
N LEU A 119 11.08 1.87 -8.30
CA LEU A 119 10.75 2.74 -7.17
C LEU A 119 9.56 2.20 -6.36
N LEU A 120 9.59 2.47 -5.06
CA LEU A 120 8.44 2.31 -4.19
C LEU A 120 7.31 3.26 -4.66
N PRO A 121 6.04 2.86 -4.59
CA PRO A 121 4.92 3.76 -4.93
C PRO A 121 4.90 5.08 -4.16
N ILE A 122 5.46 5.09 -2.95
CA ILE A 122 5.61 6.30 -2.14
C ILE A 122 6.52 7.36 -2.78
N CYS A 123 7.40 6.95 -3.70
CA CYS A 123 8.31 7.81 -4.45
C CYS A 123 7.74 8.26 -5.80
N LEU A 124 6.62 7.69 -6.28
CA LEU A 124 5.96 8.12 -7.51
C LEU A 124 5.59 9.62 -7.57
N PRO A 125 5.16 10.29 -6.47
CA PRO A 125 4.81 11.72 -6.57
C PRO A 125 6.05 12.61 -6.73
N LEU A 126 7.26 12.07 -6.55
CA LEU A 126 8.51 12.79 -6.85
C LEU A 126 8.85 12.77 -8.34
N ILE A 127 8.24 11.88 -9.13
CA ILE A 127 8.61 11.74 -10.53
C ILE A 127 8.25 12.99 -11.36
N PRO A 128 7.02 13.56 -11.28
CA PRO A 128 6.70 14.78 -12.03
C PRO A 128 7.64 15.97 -11.75
N PRO A 129 7.91 16.38 -10.48
CA PRO A 129 8.83 17.49 -10.24
C PRO A 129 10.28 17.15 -10.59
N LEU A 130 10.70 15.89 -10.47
CA LEU A 130 12.03 15.46 -10.89
C LEU A 130 12.20 15.56 -12.40
N TYR A 131 11.22 15.10 -13.18
CA TYR A 131 11.28 15.16 -14.64
C TYR A 131 11.20 16.60 -15.14
N TRP A 132 10.32 17.41 -14.55
CA TRP A 132 10.27 18.85 -14.80
C TRP A 132 11.59 19.57 -14.50
N TYR A 133 12.33 19.13 -13.47
CA TYR A 133 13.65 19.70 -13.14
C TYR A 133 14.79 19.19 -14.04
N LEU A 134 14.71 17.94 -14.51
CA LEU A 134 15.79 17.28 -15.25
C LEU A 134 15.71 17.48 -16.77
N PHE A 135 14.52 17.78 -17.30
CA PHE A 135 14.27 17.78 -18.74
C PHE A 135 13.56 19.05 -19.19
N ASP A 136 14.25 19.87 -19.98
CA ASP A 136 13.75 21.17 -20.44
C ASP A 136 12.51 21.06 -21.35
N TRP A 137 12.26 19.89 -21.96
CA TRP A 137 11.12 19.64 -22.82
C TRP A 137 9.84 19.26 -22.06
N ILE A 138 9.93 19.06 -20.74
CA ILE A 138 8.78 18.80 -19.87
C ILE A 138 8.28 20.13 -19.32
N GLU A 139 7.28 20.69 -19.98
CA GLU A 139 6.62 21.90 -19.51
C GLU A 139 5.40 21.51 -18.67
N LEU A 140 5.44 21.83 -17.38
CA LEU A 140 4.30 21.64 -16.48
C LEU A 140 3.99 22.95 -15.78
N SER A 141 2.77 23.44 -15.98
CA SER A 141 2.24 24.55 -15.21
C SER A 141 1.99 24.15 -13.75
N GLY A 142 1.97 25.14 -12.86
CA GLY A 142 1.63 24.90 -11.46
C GLY A 142 0.23 24.29 -11.26
N VAL A 143 -0.71 24.57 -12.16
CA VAL A 143 -2.07 23.99 -12.12
C VAL A 143 -2.03 22.50 -12.47
N GLU A 144 -1.28 22.10 -13.50
CA GLU A 144 -1.13 20.70 -13.88
C GLU A 144 -0.45 19.90 -12.79
N MET A 145 0.58 20.46 -12.15
CA MET A 145 1.21 19.82 -10.97
C MET A 145 0.21 19.58 -9.85
N VAL A 146 -0.69 20.53 -9.58
CA VAL A 146 -1.76 20.36 -8.58
C VAL A 146 -2.74 19.26 -9.00
N VAL A 147 -3.18 19.23 -10.27
CA VAL A 147 -4.11 18.20 -10.77
C VAL A 147 -3.49 16.80 -10.69
N ILE A 148 -2.25 16.65 -11.15
CA ILE A 148 -1.47 15.40 -11.06
C ILE A 148 -1.30 14.97 -9.60
N GLY A 149 -1.01 15.92 -8.71
CA GLY A 149 -0.94 15.69 -7.27
C GLY A 149 -2.26 15.19 -6.68
N LEU A 150 -3.39 15.80 -7.06
CA LEU A 150 -4.73 15.36 -6.63
C LEU A 150 -5.06 13.95 -7.13
N LEU A 151 -4.69 13.61 -8.38
CA LEU A 151 -4.85 12.25 -8.92
C LEU A 151 -4.04 11.23 -8.11
N PHE A 152 -2.78 11.54 -7.80
CA PHE A 152 -1.91 10.69 -7.01
C PHE A 152 -2.46 10.47 -5.59
N TRP A 153 -2.76 11.55 -4.88
CA TRP A 153 -3.21 11.48 -3.50
C TRP A 153 -4.62 10.91 -3.38
N GLY A 154 -5.51 11.22 -4.32
CA GLY A 154 -6.84 10.60 -4.41
C GLY A 154 -6.76 9.10 -4.62
N THR A 155 -5.89 8.66 -5.54
CA THR A 155 -5.62 7.23 -5.76
C THR A 155 -5.07 6.56 -4.51
N THR A 156 -4.07 7.17 -3.88
CA THR A 156 -3.46 6.70 -2.63
C THR A 156 -4.51 6.59 -1.51
N PHE A 157 -5.41 7.57 -1.41
CA PHE A 157 -6.50 7.59 -0.43
C PHE A 157 -7.49 6.43 -0.62
N VAL A 158 -7.79 6.05 -1.86
CA VAL A 158 -8.75 4.99 -2.19
C VAL A 158 -8.13 3.59 -2.12
N MET A 159 -6.81 3.48 -2.32
CA MET A 159 -6.08 2.22 -2.43
C MET A 159 -6.31 1.23 -1.26
N PRO A 160 -6.30 1.64 0.03
CA PRO A 160 -6.58 0.71 1.12
C PRO A 160 -7.96 0.05 1.02
N ALA A 161 -8.99 0.81 0.64
CA ALA A 161 -10.33 0.28 0.45
C ALA A 161 -10.41 -0.76 -0.69
N ALA A 162 -9.59 -0.62 -1.74
CA ALA A 162 -9.44 -1.64 -2.77
C ALA A 162 -8.85 -2.94 -2.19
N PHE A 163 -7.80 -2.85 -1.39
CA PHE A 163 -7.21 -4.00 -0.72
C PHE A 163 -8.12 -4.64 0.34
N LEU A 164 -9.02 -3.87 0.97
CA LEU A 164 -10.05 -4.44 1.84
C LEU A 164 -11.01 -5.38 1.10
N GLN A 165 -11.28 -5.14 -0.17
CA GLN A 165 -12.06 -6.08 -0.98
C GLN A 165 -11.30 -7.41 -1.20
N VAL A 166 -9.97 -7.36 -1.29
CA VAL A 166 -9.11 -8.54 -1.34
C VAL A 166 -9.16 -9.28 0.00
N SER A 167 -9.09 -8.56 1.13
CA SER A 167 -9.25 -9.14 2.47
C SER A 167 -10.56 -9.92 2.61
N LEU A 168 -11.66 -9.32 2.15
CA LEU A 168 -12.99 -9.91 2.23
C LEU A 168 -13.14 -11.16 1.37
N ARG A 169 -12.63 -11.11 0.13
CA ARG A 169 -12.98 -12.09 -0.90
C ARG A 169 -11.85 -13.06 -1.26
N GLY A 170 -10.65 -12.85 -0.73
CA GLY A 170 -9.49 -13.73 -0.92
C GLY A 170 -8.87 -13.70 -2.33
N ARG A 171 -9.29 -12.78 -3.21
CA ARG A 171 -8.80 -12.67 -4.60
C ARG A 171 -8.49 -11.23 -4.99
N PHE A 172 -7.36 -11.01 -5.68
CA PHE A 172 -6.91 -9.67 -6.07
C PHE A 172 -7.86 -8.95 -7.04
N ALA A 173 -8.54 -9.69 -7.92
CA ALA A 173 -9.56 -9.11 -8.80
C ALA A 173 -10.70 -8.40 -8.05
N ALA A 174 -10.92 -8.72 -6.76
CA ALA A 174 -11.90 -8.01 -5.95
C ALA A 174 -11.52 -6.55 -5.71
N ALA A 175 -10.23 -6.19 -5.79
CA ALA A 175 -9.78 -4.81 -5.68
C ALA A 175 -10.37 -3.93 -6.79
N LEU A 176 -10.51 -4.46 -8.01
CA LEU A 176 -11.00 -3.73 -9.18
C LEU A 176 -12.51 -3.46 -9.16
N ARG A 177 -13.22 -3.88 -8.10
CA ARG A 177 -14.64 -3.61 -7.93
C ARG A 177 -14.85 -2.23 -7.33
N VAL A 178 -14.64 -1.20 -8.16
CA VAL A 178 -14.68 0.22 -7.80
C VAL A 178 -16.01 0.58 -7.12
N ASP A 179 -17.13 -0.03 -7.55
CA ASP A 179 -18.45 0.10 -6.91
C ASP A 179 -18.42 -0.17 -5.41
N ARG A 180 -17.75 -1.26 -5.01
CA ARG A 180 -17.65 -1.68 -3.61
C ARG A 180 -16.62 -0.89 -2.83
N VAL A 181 -15.55 -0.47 -3.50
CA VAL A 181 -14.50 0.36 -2.90
C VAL A 181 -15.08 1.71 -2.47
N VAL A 182 -15.72 2.43 -3.40
CA VAL A 182 -16.33 3.75 -3.11
C VAL A 182 -17.46 3.62 -2.08
N MET A 183 -18.31 2.61 -2.22
CA MET A 183 -19.40 2.36 -1.26
C MET A 183 -18.89 2.07 0.16
N PHE A 184 -17.78 1.32 0.30
CA PHE A 184 -17.18 1.08 1.61
C PHE A 184 -16.67 2.38 2.24
N VAL A 185 -15.92 3.19 1.48
CA VAL A 185 -15.39 4.48 1.95
C VAL A 185 -16.54 5.41 2.36
N GLY A 186 -17.54 5.60 1.51
CA GLY A 186 -18.67 6.48 1.81
C GLY A 186 -19.49 6.07 3.04
N ARG A 187 -19.73 4.77 3.23
CA ARG A 187 -20.52 4.27 4.37
C ARG A 187 -19.75 4.22 5.69
N ASN A 188 -18.41 4.18 5.65
CA ASN A 188 -17.57 3.99 6.83
C ASN A 188 -16.56 5.13 6.99
N LEU A 189 -16.85 6.30 6.44
CA LEU A 189 -15.89 7.41 6.33
C LEU A 189 -15.20 7.74 7.66
N PRO A 190 -15.90 7.88 8.82
CA PRO A 190 -15.22 8.20 10.08
C PRO A 190 -14.19 7.16 10.51
N THR A 191 -14.54 5.87 10.43
CA THR A 191 -13.63 4.77 10.81
C THR A 191 -12.53 4.56 9.77
N TYR A 192 -12.80 4.85 8.50
CA TYR A 192 -11.80 4.84 7.45
C TYR A 192 -10.76 5.95 7.62
N LEU A 193 -11.20 7.17 7.97
CA LEU A 193 -10.32 8.30 8.30
C LEU A 193 -9.49 8.04 9.56
N GLU A 194 -10.06 7.36 10.55
CA GLU A 194 -9.29 6.95 11.74
C GLU A 194 -8.19 5.94 11.39
N ALA A 195 -8.47 4.97 10.50
CA ALA A 195 -7.43 4.05 9.99
C ALA A 195 -6.34 4.79 9.19
N TRP A 196 -6.73 5.81 8.42
CA TRP A 196 -5.79 6.70 7.76
C TRP A 196 -4.92 7.49 8.73
N ALA A 197 -5.47 8.02 9.82
CA ALA A 197 -4.70 8.73 10.84
C ALA A 197 -3.63 7.81 11.45
N ILE A 198 -3.99 6.57 11.80
CA ILE A 198 -3.02 5.57 12.28
C ILE A 198 -1.96 5.27 11.22
N SER A 199 -2.36 5.11 9.95
CA SER A 199 -1.46 4.86 8.82
C SER A 199 -0.43 5.97 8.62
N VAL A 200 -0.89 7.24 8.62
CA VAL A 200 -0.04 8.41 8.46
C VAL A 200 0.94 8.54 9.62
N ILE A 201 0.46 8.40 10.86
CA ILE A 201 1.31 8.48 12.05
C ILE A 201 2.37 7.37 12.06
N ALA A 202 1.98 6.13 11.75
CA ALA A 202 2.91 5.01 11.68
C ALA A 202 3.96 5.21 10.57
N THR A 203 3.55 5.73 9.42
CA THR A 203 4.47 6.00 8.30
C THR A 203 5.41 7.17 8.61
N ALA A 204 4.91 8.25 9.22
CA ALA A 204 5.72 9.38 9.64
C ALA A 204 6.76 8.96 10.69
N ALA A 205 6.35 8.19 11.69
CA ALA A 205 7.27 7.62 12.69
C ALA A 205 8.31 6.70 12.05
N ALA A 206 7.92 5.94 11.03
CA ALA A 206 8.84 5.09 10.28
C ALA A 206 9.90 5.89 9.53
N LEU A 207 9.49 6.94 8.82
CA LEU A 207 10.42 7.83 8.09
C LEU A 207 11.33 8.61 9.04
N ALA A 208 10.82 9.02 10.20
CA ALA A 208 11.60 9.73 11.23
C ALA A 208 12.66 8.85 11.92
N SER A 209 12.66 7.54 11.70
CA SER A 209 13.63 6.62 12.30
C SER A 209 15.02 6.61 11.63
N GLY A 210 15.23 7.46 10.61
CA GLY A 210 16.54 7.69 9.99
C GLY A 210 17.10 6.40 9.37
N PRO A 211 18.32 5.96 9.72
CA PRO A 211 18.91 4.72 9.20
C PRO A 211 18.07 3.45 9.48
N ALA A 212 17.20 3.48 10.50
CA ALA A 212 16.31 2.36 10.82
C ALA A 212 15.02 2.33 9.97
N ALA A 213 14.85 3.27 9.02
CA ALA A 213 13.66 3.40 8.20
C ALA A 213 13.22 2.11 7.50
N PRO A 214 14.09 1.25 6.93
CA PRO A 214 13.62 0.01 6.29
C PRO A 214 12.81 -0.89 7.22
N TRP A 215 13.26 -1.06 8.47
CA TRP A 215 12.56 -1.86 9.48
C TRP A 215 11.29 -1.19 9.97
N ALA A 216 11.33 0.13 10.17
CA ALA A 216 10.18 0.88 10.62
C ALA A 216 9.09 0.99 9.52
N ILE A 217 9.46 1.06 8.24
CA ILE A 217 8.54 1.00 7.10
C ILE A 217 7.90 -0.38 7.02
N PHE A 218 8.67 -1.45 7.19
CA PHE A 218 8.10 -2.79 7.27
C PHE A 218 7.09 -2.92 8.41
N TRP A 219 7.42 -2.39 9.59
CA TRP A 219 6.49 -2.30 10.71
C TRP A 219 5.23 -1.50 10.36
N SER A 220 5.38 -0.32 9.75
CA SER A 220 4.22 0.52 9.40
C SER A 220 3.29 -0.19 8.43
N TYR A 221 3.80 -0.99 7.48
CA TYR A 221 2.97 -1.80 6.60
C TYR A 221 2.09 -2.81 7.36
N LEU A 222 2.62 -3.39 8.44
CA LEU A 222 1.85 -4.29 9.31
C LEU A 222 0.78 -3.53 10.12
N VAL A 223 1.12 -2.35 10.65
CA VAL A 223 0.16 -1.47 11.34
C VAL A 223 -0.98 -1.06 10.41
N ILE A 224 -0.64 -0.62 9.19
CA ILE A 224 -1.61 -0.18 8.18
C ILE A 224 -2.59 -1.30 7.85
N VAL A 225 -2.10 -2.52 7.57
CA VAL A 225 -3.01 -3.62 7.25
C VAL A 225 -3.92 -3.97 8.42
N TYR A 226 -3.41 -3.91 9.65
CA TYR A 226 -4.23 -4.14 10.83
C TYR A 226 -5.32 -3.06 10.96
N ALA A 227 -4.94 -1.77 10.92
CA ALA A 227 -5.85 -0.65 11.14
C ALA A 227 -7.01 -0.63 10.14
N PHE A 228 -6.71 -0.79 8.84
CA PHE A 228 -7.76 -0.84 7.82
C PHE A 228 -8.63 -2.09 7.93
N ASN A 229 -8.08 -3.24 8.32
CA ASN A 229 -8.91 -4.45 8.50
C ASN A 229 -9.74 -4.41 9.79
N GLU A 230 -9.28 -3.70 10.83
CA GLU A 230 -10.13 -3.37 11.98
C GLU A 230 -11.29 -2.46 11.57
N ALA A 231 -11.03 -1.44 10.74
CA ALA A 231 -12.07 -0.58 10.18
C ALA A 231 -13.09 -1.40 9.37
N LEU A 232 -12.61 -2.33 8.55
CA LEU A 232 -13.46 -3.27 7.83
C LEU A 232 -14.28 -4.14 8.76
N PHE A 233 -13.67 -4.71 9.80
CA PHE A 233 -14.36 -5.53 10.80
C PHE A 233 -15.50 -4.76 11.48
N ARG A 234 -15.24 -3.49 11.85
CA ARG A 234 -16.22 -2.61 12.50
C ARG A 234 -17.36 -2.14 11.60
N SER A 235 -17.22 -2.22 10.27
CA SER A 235 -18.35 -1.96 9.36
C SER A 235 -19.54 -2.91 9.59
N ASN A 236 -19.30 -4.05 10.26
CA ASN A 236 -20.32 -5.00 10.72
C ASN A 236 -21.34 -5.39 9.63
N THR A 237 -20.88 -5.55 8.39
CA THR A 237 -21.72 -6.08 7.31
C THR A 237 -21.87 -7.61 7.43
N PRO A 238 -22.93 -8.22 6.87
CA PRO A 238 -23.11 -9.68 6.92
C PRO A 238 -21.93 -10.47 6.34
N GLU A 239 -21.34 -9.96 5.25
CA GLU A 239 -20.15 -10.56 4.61
C GLU A 239 -18.94 -10.53 5.54
N VAL A 240 -18.68 -9.39 6.18
CA VAL A 240 -17.61 -9.24 7.17
C VAL A 240 -17.79 -10.19 8.34
N ARG A 241 -18.99 -10.26 8.93
CA ARG A 241 -19.29 -11.18 10.04
C ARG A 241 -19.06 -12.65 9.67
N ARG A 242 -19.33 -13.02 8.42
CA ARG A 242 -19.05 -14.37 7.93
C ARG A 242 -17.55 -14.63 7.81
N ARG A 243 -16.79 -13.66 7.28
CA ARG A 243 -15.36 -13.82 7.03
C ARG A 243 -14.50 -13.77 8.30
N PHE A 244 -14.85 -12.92 9.26
CA PHE A 244 -14.07 -12.65 10.48
C PHE A 244 -14.53 -13.44 11.71
N ARG A 245 -15.36 -14.47 11.51
CA ARG A 245 -16.10 -15.16 12.58
C ARG A 245 -15.21 -15.89 13.60
N ALA A 246 -13.98 -16.23 13.24
CA ALA A 246 -13.01 -16.97 14.06
C ALA A 246 -11.70 -16.21 14.31
N GLY A 247 -11.61 -14.93 13.88
CA GLY A 247 -10.35 -14.18 13.86
C GLY A 247 -10.03 -13.43 15.15
N LEU A 248 -8.83 -12.85 15.24
CA LEU A 248 -8.38 -12.04 16.38
C LEU A 248 -9.39 -10.92 16.73
N PHE A 249 -10.03 -10.36 15.70
CA PHE A 249 -11.01 -9.29 15.86
C PHE A 249 -12.31 -9.73 16.57
N SER A 250 -12.68 -11.01 16.53
CA SER A 250 -13.88 -11.51 17.23
C SER A 250 -13.66 -11.72 18.73
N ALA A 251 -12.41 -11.93 19.16
CA ALA A 251 -12.06 -12.12 20.58
C ALA A 251 -12.04 -10.81 21.39
N ARG A 252 -12.20 -9.65 20.75
CA ARG A 252 -12.12 -8.32 21.36
C ARG A 252 -13.43 -7.52 21.25
N ARG A 253 -14.57 -8.21 21.17
CA ARG A 253 -15.90 -7.57 21.23
C ARG A 253 -16.18 -6.98 22.60
#